data_AF-A0A926IYR6-F1
#
_entry.id   AF-A0A926IYR6-F1
#
_cell.length_a   1.000
_cell.length_b   1.000
_cell.length_c   1.000
_cell.angle_alpha   90.00
_cell.angle_beta   90.00
_cell.angle_gamma   90.00
#
_symmetry.space_group_name_H-M   'P 1'
#
loop_
_entity.id
_entity.type
_entity.pdbx_description
1 polymer ?
#
loop_
_entity_poly.entity_id
_entity_poly.type
_entity_poly.pdbx_seq_one_letter_code
_entity_poly.pdbx_strand_id
1 'polypeptide(L)'
;MEVDTQDVFANQILENIGKIAMRPLQLAQAIEKWMHGFDGKRKSGREAAAKFGLSETAISRYRKLLGADERIQALAGRLTNINTLTSLVDLSRLDEAKFEDVITQLDAGTLLNAERYLQQLVAGLKSPQDRSKSGTSSATNTSENADANPELIEGGEEPSKTSPQKASNKDKNGSQEMPPQLTCSVAGMRR
;
A
#
# COMPACT_ATOMS: atom_id res chain seq x y z
N MET A 1 14.27 -20.27 37.00
CA MET A 1 13.72 -19.32 36.01
C MET A 1 12.36 -19.84 35.61
N GLU A 2 11.29 -19.17 36.02
CA GLU A 2 9.98 -19.42 35.41
C GLU A 2 10.06 -18.94 33.97
N VAL A 3 9.69 -19.80 33.03
CA VAL A 3 9.58 -19.40 31.62
C VAL A 3 8.19 -18.79 31.46
N ASP A 4 8.14 -17.48 31.23
CA ASP A 4 6.86 -16.79 31.00
C ASP A 4 6.15 -17.43 29.80
N THR A 5 4.98 -18.01 30.06
CA THR A 5 4.15 -18.69 29.06
C THR A 5 3.73 -17.74 27.94
N GLN A 6 3.64 -16.43 28.21
CA GLN A 6 3.35 -15.40 27.23
C GLN A 6 4.53 -15.14 26.29
N ASP A 7 5.77 -15.32 26.76
CA ASP A 7 6.97 -15.23 25.92
C ASP A 7 7.19 -16.49 25.09
N VAL A 8 6.88 -17.69 25.62
CA VAL A 8 6.85 -18.92 24.81
C VAL A 8 5.87 -18.78 23.65
N PHE A 9 4.65 -18.30 23.94
CA PHE A 9 3.64 -18.05 22.91
C PHE A 9 4.08 -16.99 21.90
N ALA A 10 4.73 -15.90 22.34
CA ALA A 10 5.27 -14.89 21.44
C ALA A 10 6.35 -15.46 20.51
N ASN A 11 7.23 -16.32 21.01
CA ASN A 11 8.29 -16.95 20.23
C ASN A 11 7.71 -17.91 19.17
N GLN A 12 6.64 -18.66 19.50
CA GLN A 12 5.91 -19.49 18.52
C GLN A 12 5.26 -18.65 17.41
N ILE A 13 4.74 -17.46 17.72
CA ILE A 13 4.23 -16.53 16.71
C ILE A 13 5.38 -16.02 15.85
N LEU A 14 6.48 -15.55 16.46
CA LEU A 14 7.66 -15.03 15.77
C LEU A 14 8.30 -16.04 14.81
N GLU A 15 8.35 -17.32 15.18
CA GLU A 15 8.84 -18.39 14.30
C GLU A 15 8.02 -18.52 13.00
N ASN A 16 6.73 -18.13 13.03
CA ASN A 16 5.79 -18.29 11.93
C ASN A 16 5.48 -16.97 11.19
N ILE A 17 5.76 -15.81 11.79
CA ILE A 17 5.70 -14.51 11.11
C ILE A 17 6.68 -14.51 9.92
N GLY A 18 6.22 -14.01 8.77
CA GLY A 18 7.00 -13.94 7.53
C GLY A 18 7.12 -15.27 6.77
N LYS A 19 6.85 -16.41 7.39
CA LYS A 19 6.62 -17.68 6.67
C LYS A 19 5.20 -17.67 6.10
N ILE A 20 5.01 -18.28 4.92
CA ILE A 20 3.69 -18.50 4.29
C ILE A 20 2.74 -19.34 5.18
N ALA A 21 3.29 -20.00 6.20
CA ALA A 21 2.61 -20.89 7.13
C ALA A 21 1.44 -20.26 7.92
N MET A 22 1.51 -18.97 8.29
CA MET A 22 0.46 -18.34 9.11
C MET A 22 -0.45 -17.45 8.27
N ARG A 23 -1.76 -17.77 8.24
CA ARG A 23 -2.76 -16.96 7.51
C ARG A 23 -2.99 -15.62 8.23
N PRO A 24 -3.34 -14.53 7.52
CA PRO A 24 -3.52 -13.21 8.13
C PRO A 24 -4.52 -13.16 9.30
N LEU A 25 -5.61 -13.93 9.22
CA LEU A 25 -6.59 -14.03 10.29
C LEU A 25 -6.04 -14.76 11.53
N GLN A 26 -5.28 -15.84 11.34
CA GLN A 26 -4.62 -16.56 12.43
C GLN A 26 -3.58 -15.69 13.12
N LEU A 27 -2.79 -14.93 12.34
CA LEU A 27 -1.81 -13.98 12.89
C LEU A 27 -2.52 -12.87 13.68
N ALA A 28 -3.62 -12.32 13.17
CA ALA A 28 -4.41 -11.34 13.89
C ALA A 28 -4.95 -11.88 15.22
N GLN A 29 -5.53 -13.10 15.22
CA GLN A 29 -6.03 -13.77 16.41
C GLN A 29 -4.91 -14.04 17.43
N ALA A 30 -3.73 -14.47 16.97
CA ALA A 30 -2.58 -14.74 17.83
C ALA A 30 -2.01 -13.46 18.45
N ILE A 31 -1.91 -12.37 17.68
CA ILE A 31 -1.51 -11.05 18.18
C ILE A 31 -2.50 -10.53 19.23
N GLU A 32 -3.81 -10.52 18.95
CA GLU A 32 -4.80 -10.03 19.92
C GLU A 32 -4.83 -10.92 21.17
N LYS A 33 -4.72 -12.25 21.04
CA LYS A 33 -4.57 -13.18 22.18
C LYS A 33 -3.34 -12.87 23.03
N TRP A 34 -2.18 -12.62 22.39
CA TRP A 34 -0.98 -12.19 23.12
C TRP A 34 -1.18 -10.83 23.78
N MET A 35 -1.88 -9.89 23.14
CA MET A 35 -2.15 -8.56 23.66
C MET A 35 -3.09 -8.55 24.87
N HIS A 36 -4.06 -9.46 24.99
CA HIS A 36 -4.91 -9.53 26.20
C HIS A 36 -4.19 -10.06 27.45
N GLY A 37 -3.06 -10.74 27.26
CA GLY A 37 -2.30 -11.34 28.36
C GLY A 37 -2.91 -12.62 28.90
N PHE A 38 -2.09 -13.39 29.62
CA PHE A 38 -2.55 -14.49 30.46
C PHE A 38 -2.62 -14.07 31.95
N ASP A 39 -2.08 -12.88 32.27
CA ASP A 39 -2.01 -12.25 33.59
C ASP A 39 -3.05 -11.12 33.78
N GLY A 40 -3.92 -10.91 32.78
CA GLY A 40 -4.94 -9.85 32.78
C GLY A 40 -4.42 -8.45 32.42
N LYS A 41 -3.12 -8.27 32.11
CA LYS A 41 -2.57 -6.97 31.69
C LYS A 41 -2.62 -6.84 30.17
N ARG A 42 -3.55 -6.01 29.69
CA ARG A 42 -3.69 -5.73 28.26
C ARG A 42 -2.54 -4.87 27.73
N LYS A 43 -1.77 -5.41 26.80
CA LYS A 43 -0.66 -4.76 26.10
C LYS A 43 -1.17 -3.90 24.96
N SER A 44 -0.47 -2.79 24.71
CA SER A 44 -0.79 -1.83 23.66
C SER A 44 -0.41 -2.32 22.26
N GLY A 45 -0.97 -1.69 21.22
CA GLY A 45 -0.59 -1.96 19.84
C GLY A 45 0.88 -1.63 19.53
N ARG A 46 1.48 -0.70 20.30
CA ARG A 46 2.90 -0.33 20.23
C ARG A 46 3.80 -1.42 20.81
N GLU A 47 3.40 -2.03 21.92
CA GLU A 47 4.12 -3.19 22.48
C GLU A 47 4.03 -4.41 21.55
N ALA A 48 2.87 -4.64 20.93
CA ALA A 48 2.74 -5.69 19.91
C ALA A 48 3.62 -5.42 18.68
N ALA A 49 3.64 -4.18 18.18
CA ALA A 49 4.53 -3.77 17.09
C ALA A 49 6.00 -4.07 17.41
N ALA A 50 6.46 -3.64 18.60
CA ALA A 50 7.81 -3.89 19.08
C ALA A 50 8.12 -5.39 19.27
N LYS A 51 7.22 -6.17 19.87
CA LYS A 51 7.43 -7.61 20.14
C LYS A 51 7.48 -8.45 18.87
N PHE A 52 6.64 -8.13 17.88
CA PHE A 52 6.48 -8.91 16.66
C PHE A 52 7.31 -8.41 15.47
N GLY A 53 8.08 -7.32 15.62
CA GLY A 53 8.85 -6.72 14.53
C GLY A 53 7.98 -6.11 13.43
N LEU A 54 6.75 -5.71 13.77
CA LEU A 54 5.75 -5.16 12.85
C LEU A 54 5.59 -3.65 13.05
N SER A 55 5.12 -2.93 12.04
CA SER A 55 4.74 -1.52 12.23
C SER A 55 3.42 -1.40 13.01
N GLU A 56 3.24 -0.30 13.76
CA GLU A 56 1.96 0.00 14.42
C GLU A 56 0.79 0.03 13.41
N THR A 57 1.05 0.46 12.17
CA THR A 57 0.07 0.39 11.08
C THR A 57 -0.29 -1.05 10.73
N ALA A 58 0.67 -1.99 10.66
CA ALA A 58 0.38 -3.40 10.42
C ALA A 58 -0.45 -4.01 11.55
N ILE A 59 -0.10 -3.73 12.82
CA ILE A 59 -0.90 -4.15 13.99
C ILE A 59 -2.34 -3.59 13.89
N SER A 60 -2.50 -2.31 13.55
CA SER A 60 -3.82 -1.70 13.33
C SER A 60 -4.63 -2.39 12.23
N ARG A 61 -3.99 -2.79 11.11
CA ARG A 61 -4.62 -3.56 10.03
C ARG A 61 -5.06 -4.95 10.47
N TYR A 62 -4.23 -5.71 11.19
CA TYR A 62 -4.61 -7.01 11.74
C TYR A 62 -5.79 -6.89 12.71
N ARG A 63 -5.82 -5.86 13.56
CA ARG A 63 -6.94 -5.61 14.48
C ARG A 63 -8.21 -5.17 13.76
N LYS A 64 -8.12 -4.42 12.65
CA LYS A 64 -9.27 -4.15 11.76
C LYS A 64 -9.85 -5.44 11.17
N LEU A 65 -9.01 -6.39 10.76
CA LEU A 65 -9.44 -7.67 10.17
C LEU A 65 -10.26 -8.54 11.14
N LEU A 66 -9.97 -8.50 12.44
CA LEU A 66 -10.76 -9.22 13.46
C LEU A 66 -12.18 -8.68 13.63
N GLY A 67 -12.39 -7.38 13.34
CA GLY A 67 -13.69 -6.72 13.34
C GLY A 67 -14.29 -6.56 11.94
N ALA A 68 -13.91 -7.43 11.00
CA ALA A 68 -14.41 -7.45 9.64
C ALA A 68 -15.63 -8.37 9.48
N ASP A 69 -16.41 -8.13 8.42
CA ASP A 69 -17.48 -9.02 7.95
C ASP A 69 -16.96 -10.45 7.72
N GLU A 70 -17.80 -11.45 7.97
CA GLU A 70 -17.44 -12.87 7.85
C GLU A 70 -16.94 -13.23 6.45
N ARG A 71 -17.49 -12.60 5.39
CA ARG A 71 -17.03 -12.78 4.01
C ARG A 71 -15.57 -12.35 3.88
N ILE A 72 -15.19 -11.21 4.45
CA ILE A 72 -13.80 -10.72 4.45
C ILE A 72 -12.88 -11.63 5.28
N GLN A 73 -13.36 -12.18 6.39
CA GLN A 73 -12.61 -13.15 7.17
C GLN A 73 -12.37 -14.46 6.40
N ALA A 74 -13.37 -14.96 5.65
CA ALA A 74 -13.22 -16.11 4.76
C ALA A 74 -12.17 -15.85 3.66
N LEU A 75 -12.14 -14.62 3.10
CA LEU A 75 -11.11 -14.23 2.12
C LEU A 75 -9.68 -14.33 2.68
N ALA A 76 -9.47 -14.14 3.99
CA ALA A 76 -8.15 -14.26 4.60
C ALA A 76 -7.61 -15.72 4.59
N GLY A 77 -8.44 -16.70 4.24
CA GLY A 77 -8.00 -18.05 3.89
C GLY A 77 -7.23 -18.10 2.56
N ARG A 78 -7.62 -17.29 1.56
CA ARG A 78 -6.98 -17.25 0.23
C ARG A 78 -6.04 -16.07 0.01
N LEU A 79 -6.40 -14.87 0.47
CA LEU A 79 -5.62 -13.64 0.36
C LEU A 79 -4.66 -13.54 1.54
N THR A 80 -3.35 -13.58 1.27
CA THR A 80 -2.30 -13.43 2.28
C THR A 80 -1.92 -11.97 2.53
N ASN A 81 -2.29 -11.05 1.64
CA ASN A 81 -1.94 -9.64 1.73
C ASN A 81 -2.91 -8.87 2.65
N ILE A 82 -2.40 -8.46 3.81
CA ILE A 82 -3.16 -7.71 4.83
C ILE A 82 -3.60 -6.32 4.35
N ASN A 83 -2.90 -5.70 3.40
CA ASN A 83 -3.31 -4.42 2.82
C ASN A 83 -4.57 -4.60 1.96
N THR A 84 -4.60 -5.61 1.09
CA THR A 84 -5.77 -5.99 0.29
C THR A 84 -6.98 -6.26 1.17
N LEU A 85 -6.80 -7.09 2.22
CA LEU A 85 -7.86 -7.38 3.19
C LEU A 85 -8.36 -6.13 3.91
N THR A 86 -7.46 -5.23 4.32
CA THR A 86 -7.88 -3.98 4.98
C THR A 86 -8.61 -3.03 4.03
N SER A 87 -8.20 -2.96 2.76
CA SER A 87 -8.90 -2.16 1.75
C SER A 87 -10.31 -2.70 1.48
N LEU A 88 -10.53 -4.02 1.59
CA LEU A 88 -11.88 -4.61 1.54
C LEU A 88 -12.73 -4.19 2.75
N VAL A 89 -12.17 -4.19 3.97
CA VAL A 89 -12.85 -3.68 5.18
C VAL A 89 -13.19 -2.19 5.08
N ASP A 90 -12.30 -1.40 4.49
CA ASP A 90 -12.56 0.01 4.25
C ASP A 90 -13.59 0.21 3.12
N LEU A 91 -13.64 -0.67 2.09
CA LEU A 91 -14.59 -0.60 0.98
C LEU A 91 -16.03 -0.93 1.41
N SER A 92 -16.26 -2.03 2.14
CA SER A 92 -17.61 -2.41 2.59
C SER A 92 -18.25 -1.36 3.52
N ARG A 93 -17.42 -0.53 4.17
CA ARG A 93 -17.88 0.60 5.01
C ARG A 93 -18.15 1.88 4.23
N LEU A 94 -17.74 1.96 2.96
CA LEU A 94 -17.87 3.14 2.09
C LEU A 94 -18.92 2.94 0.99
N ASP A 95 -18.96 1.76 0.38
CA ASP A 95 -19.79 1.46 -0.79
C ASP A 95 -19.99 -0.06 -0.92
N GLU A 96 -21.09 -0.57 -0.35
CA GLU A 96 -21.42 -2.01 -0.38
C GLU A 96 -21.65 -2.53 -1.81
N ALA A 97 -22.20 -1.72 -2.71
CA ALA A 97 -22.44 -2.14 -4.10
C ALA A 97 -21.12 -2.38 -4.85
N LYS A 98 -20.11 -1.52 -4.63
CA LYS A 98 -18.75 -1.76 -5.14
C LYS A 98 -18.04 -2.90 -4.41
N PHE A 99 -18.37 -3.15 -3.15
CA PHE A 99 -17.84 -4.30 -2.42
C PHE A 99 -18.32 -5.62 -3.04
N GLU A 100 -19.62 -5.78 -3.34
CA GLU A 100 -20.15 -7.00 -4.00
C GLU A 100 -19.52 -7.26 -5.38
N ASP A 101 -19.35 -6.22 -6.20
CA ASP A 101 -18.68 -6.30 -7.50
C ASP A 101 -17.23 -6.80 -7.34
N VAL A 102 -16.49 -6.23 -6.38
CA VAL A 102 -15.13 -6.66 -6.05
C VAL A 102 -15.07 -8.10 -5.55
N ILE A 103 -16.00 -8.53 -4.70
CA ILE A 103 -16.09 -9.93 -4.24
C ILE A 103 -16.28 -10.87 -5.43
N THR A 104 -17.21 -10.54 -6.31
CA THR A 104 -17.51 -11.30 -7.53
C THR A 104 -16.28 -11.42 -8.45
N GLN A 105 -15.54 -10.32 -8.65
CA GLN A 105 -14.32 -10.33 -9.46
C GLN A 105 -13.15 -11.08 -8.80
N LEU A 106 -13.06 -11.07 -7.47
CA LEU A 106 -12.08 -11.87 -6.72
C LEU A 106 -12.42 -13.38 -6.78
N ASP A 107 -13.70 -13.76 -6.76
CA ASP A 107 -14.16 -15.14 -6.90
C ASP A 107 -14.00 -15.67 -8.33
N ALA A 108 -14.25 -14.84 -9.33
CA ALA A 108 -13.98 -15.14 -10.74
C ALA A 108 -12.48 -15.14 -11.08
N GLY A 109 -11.61 -14.66 -10.19
CA GLY A 109 -10.16 -14.53 -10.43
C GLY A 109 -9.79 -13.47 -11.48
N THR A 110 -10.71 -12.55 -11.83
CA THR A 110 -10.53 -11.54 -12.88
C THR A 110 -9.82 -10.28 -12.37
N LEU A 111 -9.79 -10.04 -11.07
CA LEU A 111 -9.20 -8.83 -10.47
C LEU A 111 -7.67 -8.86 -10.43
N LEU A 112 -7.04 -8.46 -11.54
CA LEU A 112 -5.58 -8.36 -11.64
C LEU A 112 -5.03 -7.25 -10.71
N ASN A 113 -4.03 -7.58 -9.89
CA ASN A 113 -3.42 -6.67 -8.90
C ASN A 113 -4.45 -6.00 -7.96
N ALA A 114 -5.25 -6.84 -7.29
CA ALA A 114 -6.28 -6.45 -6.34
C ALA A 114 -5.82 -5.43 -5.28
N GLU A 115 -4.58 -5.49 -4.80
CA GLU A 115 -4.05 -4.50 -3.85
C GLU A 115 -4.09 -3.08 -4.42
N ARG A 116 -3.48 -2.86 -5.59
CA ARG A 116 -3.40 -1.53 -6.20
C ARG A 116 -4.79 -1.02 -6.58
N TYR A 117 -5.61 -1.87 -7.18
CA TYR A 117 -6.99 -1.53 -7.56
C TYR A 117 -7.79 -1.06 -6.34
N LEU A 118 -7.80 -1.84 -5.25
CA LEU A 118 -8.58 -1.51 -4.06
C LEU A 118 -8.05 -0.28 -3.32
N GLN A 119 -6.73 -0.06 -3.31
CA GLN A 119 -6.15 1.17 -2.77
C GLN A 119 -6.61 2.41 -3.55
N GLN A 120 -6.62 2.34 -4.89
CA GLN A 120 -7.10 3.44 -5.74
C GLN A 120 -8.60 3.67 -5.58
N LEU A 121 -9.40 2.59 -5.55
CA LEU A 121 -10.86 2.67 -5.39
C LEU A 121 -11.24 3.30 -4.05
N VAL A 122 -10.67 2.81 -2.95
CA VAL A 122 -10.91 3.34 -1.60
C VAL A 122 -10.39 4.78 -1.45
N ALA A 123 -9.27 5.14 -2.08
CA ALA A 123 -8.78 6.51 -2.08
C ALA A 123 -9.72 7.46 -2.83
N GLY A 124 -10.26 7.03 -3.98
CA GLY A 124 -11.26 7.79 -4.75
C GLY A 124 -12.57 7.99 -3.98
N LEU A 125 -13.03 7.00 -3.23
CA LEU A 125 -14.23 7.10 -2.38
C LEU A 125 -14.03 7.99 -1.14
N LYS A 126 -12.83 8.00 -0.55
CA LYS A 126 -12.50 8.83 0.63
C LYS A 126 -12.17 10.28 0.29
N SER A 127 -11.73 10.54 -0.94
CA SER A 127 -11.40 11.89 -1.40
C SER A 127 -12.68 12.66 -1.68
N PRO A 128 -12.91 13.85 -1.09
CA PRO A 128 -14.05 14.71 -1.43
C PRO A 128 -13.80 15.45 -2.76
N GLN A 129 -13.34 14.73 -3.79
CA GLN A 129 -13.14 15.29 -5.12
C GLN A 129 -14.49 15.44 -5.84
N ASP A 130 -14.61 16.53 -6.59
CA ASP A 130 -15.88 17.04 -7.13
C ASP A 130 -16.73 15.97 -7.82
N ARG A 131 -17.96 15.78 -7.34
CA ARG A 131 -19.02 14.99 -8.02
C ARG A 131 -19.56 15.68 -9.29
N SER A 132 -18.76 16.53 -9.92
CA SER A 132 -19.13 17.47 -10.97
C SER A 132 -18.24 17.31 -12.21
N LYS A 133 -18.26 16.12 -12.83
CA LYS A 133 -18.04 15.88 -14.28
C LYS A 133 -18.05 14.37 -14.60
N SER A 134 -19.25 13.81 -14.75
CA SER A 134 -19.47 12.58 -15.53
C SER A 134 -20.81 12.65 -16.27
N GLY A 135 -21.08 13.80 -16.89
CA GLY A 135 -22.17 13.95 -17.85
C GLY A 135 -21.73 13.49 -19.24
N THR A 136 -21.82 12.19 -19.51
CA THR A 136 -21.74 11.65 -20.88
C THR A 136 -23.15 11.31 -21.36
N SER A 137 -23.98 12.34 -21.48
CA SER A 137 -25.22 12.29 -22.27
C SER A 137 -24.83 12.32 -23.75
N SER A 138 -24.66 11.15 -24.36
CA SER A 138 -24.47 11.03 -25.82
C SER A 138 -25.79 11.27 -26.55
N ALA A 139 -26.18 12.54 -26.68
CA ALA A 139 -27.26 12.99 -27.54
C ALA A 139 -26.67 13.60 -28.82
N THR A 140 -26.44 12.77 -29.83
CA THR A 140 -26.08 13.25 -31.17
C THR A 140 -27.33 13.79 -31.86
N ASN A 141 -27.43 15.11 -31.95
CA ASN A 141 -28.51 15.78 -32.67
C ASN A 141 -28.39 15.55 -34.19
N THR A 142 -29.49 15.12 -34.81
CA THR A 142 -29.73 15.30 -36.25
C THR A 142 -30.45 16.63 -36.44
N SER A 143 -29.88 17.53 -37.25
CA SER A 143 -30.61 18.64 -37.88
C SER A 143 -29.84 19.12 -39.12
N GLU A 144 -30.57 19.67 -40.09
CA GLU A 144 -30.15 19.72 -41.51
C GLU A 144 -29.53 21.07 -41.94
N ASN A 145 -29.05 21.10 -43.19
CA ASN A 145 -28.28 22.19 -43.84
C ASN A 145 -29.04 23.52 -44.00
N ALA A 146 -28.28 24.62 -44.10
CA ALA A 146 -28.54 25.70 -45.07
C ALA A 146 -27.26 26.53 -45.41
N ASP A 147 -26.90 26.50 -46.69
CA ASP A 147 -26.11 27.40 -47.57
C ASP A 147 -25.31 28.65 -47.11
N ALA A 148 -24.16 28.82 -47.80
CA ALA A 148 -23.52 30.01 -48.43
C ALA A 148 -23.52 31.39 -47.72
N ASN A 149 -22.51 32.28 -47.84
CA ASN A 149 -21.43 32.46 -48.85
C ASN A 149 -20.23 33.24 -48.19
N PRO A 150 -19.03 33.35 -48.79
CA PRO A 150 -17.79 33.79 -48.11
C PRO A 150 -17.38 35.26 -48.35
N GLU A 151 -16.37 35.72 -47.60
CA GLU A 151 -15.53 36.86 -48.00
C GLU A 151 -14.04 36.61 -47.68
N LEU A 152 -13.16 36.98 -48.60
CA LEU A 152 -11.69 36.88 -48.53
C LEU A 152 -11.08 38.18 -48.00
N ILE A 153 -10.04 38.11 -47.15
CA ILE A 153 -8.94 39.10 -47.19
C ILE A 153 -7.60 38.43 -46.85
N GLU A 154 -6.56 38.71 -47.64
CA GLU A 154 -5.16 38.31 -47.42
C GLU A 154 -4.37 39.23 -46.47
N GLY A 155 -3.20 38.75 -46.01
CA GLY A 155 -2.11 39.55 -45.44
C GLY A 155 -2.11 39.63 -43.91
N GLY A 156 -0.98 39.56 -43.22
CA GLY A 156 0.41 39.37 -43.66
C GLY A 156 1.39 39.50 -42.47
N GLU A 157 2.68 39.29 -42.73
CA GLU A 157 3.83 39.62 -41.86
C GLU A 157 4.02 38.82 -40.54
N GLU A 158 4.99 37.89 -40.60
CA GLU A 158 5.87 37.58 -39.46
C GLU A 158 6.92 38.72 -39.33
N PRO A 159 7.51 38.99 -38.15
CA PRO A 159 8.80 38.34 -37.91
C PRO A 159 9.15 38.00 -36.44
N SER A 160 9.67 36.78 -36.27
CA SER A 160 10.90 36.43 -35.52
C SER A 160 11.56 37.45 -34.57
N LYS A 161 11.94 36.98 -33.35
CA LYS A 161 13.36 37.05 -32.88
C LYS A 161 13.72 36.26 -31.60
N THR A 162 14.81 35.48 -31.74
CA THR A 162 15.88 35.14 -30.76
C THR A 162 15.59 34.36 -29.46
N SER A 163 16.02 33.08 -29.47
CA SER A 163 16.74 32.40 -28.38
C SER A 163 18.18 32.99 -28.20
N PRO A 164 19.03 32.64 -27.20
CA PRO A 164 19.54 31.26 -26.98
C PRO A 164 19.91 30.85 -25.52
N GLN A 165 20.43 29.62 -25.40
CA GLN A 165 20.84 28.92 -24.16
C GLN A 165 22.27 29.26 -23.68
N LYS A 166 22.54 29.07 -22.37
CA LYS A 166 23.75 28.46 -21.75
C LYS A 166 23.53 28.36 -20.23
N ALA A 167 23.84 27.31 -19.46
CA ALA A 167 24.80 26.18 -19.53
C ALA A 167 26.26 26.47 -19.08
N SER A 168 26.55 26.15 -17.81
CA SER A 168 27.85 25.82 -17.17
C SER A 168 27.57 25.65 -15.65
N ASN A 169 27.93 24.62 -14.89
CA ASN A 169 28.94 23.55 -14.92
C ASN A 169 30.39 23.98 -14.58
N LYS A 170 30.83 23.67 -13.34
CA LYS A 170 32.19 23.51 -12.76
C LYS A 170 32.16 23.78 -11.23
N ASP A 171 33.07 23.33 -10.36
CA ASP A 171 33.89 22.10 -10.23
C ASP A 171 34.87 22.24 -9.02
N LYS A 172 35.21 21.12 -8.35
CA LYS A 172 36.30 20.97 -7.31
C LYS A 172 36.10 21.74 -5.96
N ASN A 173 36.71 21.44 -4.81
CA ASN A 173 37.66 20.41 -4.30
C ASN A 173 37.53 20.35 -2.73
N GLY A 174 38.10 19.42 -1.93
CA GLY A 174 38.78 18.15 -2.19
C GLY A 174 39.87 17.75 -1.16
N SER A 175 39.50 17.15 0.00
CA SER A 175 40.40 16.50 1.01
C SER A 175 39.89 15.07 1.27
N GLN A 176 40.59 13.95 1.04
CA GLN A 176 41.92 13.47 1.46
C GLN A 176 42.14 13.37 2.98
N GLU A 177 41.96 12.15 3.51
CA GLU A 177 42.91 11.46 4.40
C GLU A 177 42.84 9.93 4.13
N MET A 178 43.87 9.17 4.52
CA MET A 178 44.15 7.80 4.06
C MET A 178 43.79 6.70 5.08
N PRO A 179 43.63 5.42 4.65
CA PRO A 179 43.42 4.30 5.56
C PRO A 179 44.73 3.76 6.16
N PRO A 180 44.75 3.31 7.43
CA PRO A 180 45.82 2.50 7.97
C PRO A 180 45.65 1.02 7.57
N GLN A 181 46.68 0.45 6.94
CA GLN A 181 46.81 -0.98 6.65
C GLN A 181 47.72 -1.68 7.69
N LEU A 182 47.48 -2.98 7.87
CA LEU A 182 48.43 -4.00 8.37
C LEU A 182 49.09 -3.82 9.75
N THR A 183 48.73 -4.72 10.67
CA THR A 183 49.75 -5.50 11.41
C THR A 183 49.41 -6.99 11.32
N CYS A 184 50.44 -7.83 11.10
CA CYS A 184 50.31 -9.28 11.11
C CYS A 184 50.46 -9.84 12.53
N SER A 185 49.73 -10.91 12.86
CA SER A 185 50.16 -11.90 13.86
C SER A 185 49.49 -13.24 13.60
N VAL A 186 50.12 -14.06 12.75
CA VAL A 186 49.88 -15.50 12.71
C VAL A 186 50.80 -16.15 13.74
N ALA A 187 50.32 -16.31 14.96
CA ALA A 187 50.94 -17.17 15.95
C ALA A 187 50.44 -18.60 15.71
N GLY A 188 51.26 -19.44 15.07
CA GLY A 188 50.94 -20.86 14.91
C GLY A 188 51.23 -21.65 16.18
N MET A 189 50.45 -22.70 16.43
CA MET A 189 50.90 -23.81 17.26
C MET A 189 50.27 -25.13 16.79
N ARG A 190 51.05 -25.91 16.03
CA ARG A 190 50.83 -27.33 15.82
C ARG A 190 51.99 -28.08 16.44
N ARG A 191 51.71 -28.90 17.45
CA ARG A 191 52.31 -30.23 17.67
C ARG A 191 51.21 -31.13 18.21
#